data_AF-A0A952WXK4-F1
#
_entry.id   AF-A0A952WXK4-F1
#
_cell.length_a   1.000
_cell.length_b   1.000
_cell.length_c   1.000
_cell.angle_alpha   90.00
_cell.angle_beta   90.00
_cell.angle_gamma   90.00
#
_symmetry.space_group_name_H-M   'P 1'
#
loop_
_entity.id
_entity.type
_entity.pdbx_description
1 polymer ?
#
loop_
_entity_poly.entity_id
_entity_poly.type
_entity_poly.pdbx_seq_one_letter_code
_entity_poly.pdbx_strand_id
1 'polypeptide(L)'
;MFAGPLFRRELLIAPRPLKHFLLRAGYVVALCVLMYTAGQATFGWRSLQTIGESAAFGKFLFDLFALVQLTLMIAVSLLAAAGSIAQEKDRRTLVLLLMTDLANRELVLGKLLSSLLSVFVLITASLPVFCFIYLLGGVSLSQVLWTEAICFAAALAAGSWAVLVAFWREKTFQTLAVSVLGTVLFLGVIEALATVLGDSAAGRLISQLDPYRALLAVLSPLAMQPGASRPTVEAWLQVGLLLGLAVSLIVTTMLRVRVWNPSQAAFEQAATKQAEDEAAEAAGETRTVHRKVWTSPILWREICTLAYGRRIVLIKLAYLLLAAFAGLYLWRTPDDSTLLLGLISQSGFAFVAISLLALVLVNAQAVTAITSERDGQTLELVMVTEVTSREFVLGKLGGILFNMKEVLAVPIGFALAAWSRGQLNLEELVFVVFGFAVLAMFAAMLGVFQGLTHEASRQAIAHSLGTVFFLFVGIFVCMMLMVEARASYALQLFPFLLFILGGSFGLYTSLSKRNPSPALLLAAGTLPIVTFYALTSYFIGNSGWVFLTVLFAYGFPTVAMYVPAVSGYDVAFGRGGDRE
;
A
#
# COMPACT_ATOMS: atom_id res chain seq x y z
N MET A 1 -30.01 9.13 16.55
CA MET A 1 -28.57 9.40 16.32
C MET A 1 -28.15 8.72 15.03
N PHE A 2 -27.77 9.46 13.98
CA PHE A 2 -27.59 8.94 12.61
C PHE A 2 -26.55 7.81 12.44
N ALA A 3 -25.58 7.65 13.35
CA ALA A 3 -24.52 6.64 13.28
C ALA A 3 -24.72 5.41 14.21
N GLY A 4 -25.90 5.29 14.84
CA GLY A 4 -26.26 4.14 15.67
C GLY A 4 -25.46 3.98 16.97
N PRO A 5 -25.77 2.93 17.77
CA PRO A 5 -25.10 2.66 19.05
C PRO A 5 -23.65 2.18 18.89
N LEU A 6 -23.31 1.57 17.76
CA LEU A 6 -21.98 1.02 17.50
C LEU A 6 -20.92 2.13 17.42
N PHE A 7 -21.21 3.20 16.67
CA PHE A 7 -20.31 4.35 16.60
C PHE A 7 -20.16 5.05 17.96
N ARG A 8 -21.26 5.21 18.71
CA ARG A 8 -21.23 5.83 20.04
C ARG A 8 -20.30 5.07 20.99
N ARG A 9 -20.38 3.74 20.99
CA ARG A 9 -19.48 2.89 21.79
C ARG A 9 -18.02 3.11 21.40
N GLU A 10 -17.71 3.09 20.12
CA GLU A 10 -16.33 3.26 19.64
C GLU A 10 -15.78 4.65 19.95
N LEU A 11 -16.57 5.71 19.81
CA LEU A 11 -16.16 7.07 20.16
C LEU A 11 -15.83 7.22 21.66
N LEU A 12 -16.51 6.49 22.55
CA LEU A 12 -16.24 6.49 23.99
C LEU A 12 -15.06 5.60 24.41
N ILE A 13 -14.72 4.58 23.62
CA ILE A 13 -13.66 3.61 23.93
C ILE A 13 -12.34 3.98 23.24
N ALA A 14 -12.38 4.46 22.00
CA ALA A 14 -11.20 4.75 21.18
C ALA A 14 -10.19 5.71 21.82
N PRO A 15 -10.58 6.73 22.61
CA PRO A 15 -9.62 7.61 23.29
C PRO A 15 -8.92 6.99 24.51
N ARG A 16 -9.38 5.84 25.02
CA ARG A 16 -8.85 5.24 26.26
C ARG A 16 -7.44 4.65 26.15
N PRO A 17 -7.08 3.89 25.08
CA PRO A 17 -5.75 3.28 25.00
C PRO A 17 -4.65 4.31 24.71
N LEU A 18 -3.50 4.17 25.38
CA LEU A 18 -2.28 4.97 25.15
C LEU A 18 -1.87 5.02 23.67
N LYS A 19 -2.09 3.90 22.94
CA LYS A 19 -1.80 3.78 21.51
C LYS A 19 -2.43 4.92 20.69
N HIS A 20 -3.64 5.36 21.03
CA HIS A 20 -4.33 6.42 20.30
C HIS A 20 -3.63 7.78 20.48
N PHE A 21 -3.17 8.08 21.70
CA PHE A 21 -2.38 9.28 21.98
C PHE A 21 -1.02 9.23 21.29
N LEU A 22 -0.31 8.09 21.38
CA LEU A 22 0.99 7.90 20.74
C LEU A 22 0.91 8.03 19.21
N LEU A 23 -0.18 7.55 18.60
CA LEU A 23 -0.37 7.64 17.16
C LEU A 23 -0.58 9.10 16.72
N ARG A 24 -1.39 9.88 17.46
CA ARG A 24 -1.59 11.32 17.20
C ARG A 24 -0.32 12.13 17.39
N ALA A 25 0.32 11.97 18.55
CA ALA A 25 1.55 12.68 18.89
C ALA A 25 2.68 12.29 17.92
N GLY A 26 2.81 10.99 17.62
CA GLY A 26 3.79 10.48 16.67
C GLY A 26 3.60 11.03 15.26
N TYR A 27 2.36 11.19 14.79
CA TYR A 27 2.08 11.79 13.48
C TYR A 27 2.51 13.27 13.42
N VAL A 28 2.12 14.06 14.43
CA VAL A 28 2.51 15.49 14.50
C VAL A 28 4.02 15.64 14.66
N VAL A 29 4.66 14.82 15.52
CA VAL A 29 6.11 14.79 15.68
C VAL A 29 6.79 14.40 14.38
N ALA A 30 6.27 13.43 13.63
CA ALA A 30 6.81 13.05 12.33
C ALA A 30 6.75 14.22 11.32
N LEU A 31 5.65 14.97 11.28
CA LEU A 31 5.54 16.17 10.44
C LEU A 31 6.51 17.27 10.90
N CYS A 32 6.64 17.53 12.21
CA CYS A 32 7.60 18.49 12.74
C CYS A 32 9.05 18.09 12.47
N VAL A 33 9.36 16.80 12.59
CA VAL A 33 10.67 16.23 12.22
C VAL A 33 10.93 16.45 10.74
N LEU A 34 9.95 16.15 9.89
CA LEU A 34 10.07 16.35 8.44
C LEU A 34 10.29 17.83 8.11
N MET A 35 9.56 18.73 8.77
CA MET A 35 9.73 20.18 8.64
C MET A 35 11.14 20.61 9.04
N TYR A 36 11.64 20.10 10.16
CA TYR A 36 12.98 20.40 10.65
C TYR A 36 14.07 19.87 9.71
N THR A 37 13.96 18.63 9.25
CA THR A 37 14.93 18.03 8.33
C THR A 37 14.90 18.72 6.98
N ALA A 38 13.74 19.09 6.46
CA ALA A 38 13.62 19.92 5.27
C ALA A 38 14.28 21.29 5.44
N GLY A 39 14.01 22.00 6.55
CA GLY A 39 14.62 23.31 6.81
C GLY A 39 16.14 23.24 6.88
N GLN A 40 16.68 22.23 7.56
CA GLN A 40 18.12 22.02 7.61
C GLN A 40 18.69 21.55 6.26
N ALA A 41 17.95 20.78 5.47
CA ALA A 41 18.40 20.37 4.14
C ALA A 41 18.46 21.55 3.15
N THR A 42 17.50 22.47 3.23
CA THR A 42 17.43 23.66 2.35
C THR A 42 18.38 24.77 2.78
N PHE A 43 18.43 25.11 4.07
CA PHE A 43 19.18 26.28 4.57
C PHE A 43 20.44 25.93 5.37
N GLY A 44 20.56 24.70 5.85
CA GLY A 44 21.61 24.31 6.81
C GLY A 44 21.59 25.19 8.04
N TRP A 45 22.75 25.76 8.37
CA TRP A 45 22.94 26.69 9.49
C TRP A 45 22.77 28.17 9.09
N ARG A 46 22.40 28.47 7.84
CA ARG A 46 22.22 29.85 7.38
C ARG A 46 20.88 30.38 7.88
N SER A 47 20.86 31.64 8.31
CA SER A 47 19.61 32.35 8.60
C SER A 47 18.88 32.69 7.31
N LEU A 48 17.54 32.65 7.34
CA LEU A 48 16.68 33.16 6.27
C LEU A 48 16.95 34.66 6.10
N GLN A 49 17.46 35.06 4.94
CA GLN A 49 17.81 36.48 4.70
C GLN A 49 16.72 37.21 3.92
N THR A 50 15.89 36.49 3.15
CA THR A 50 14.83 37.10 2.34
C THR A 50 13.46 36.50 2.57
N ILE A 51 12.41 37.32 2.42
CA ILE A 51 11.01 36.90 2.49
C ILE A 51 10.66 35.94 1.33
N GLY A 52 11.35 36.08 0.19
CA GLY A 52 11.17 35.18 -0.96
C GLY A 52 11.64 33.75 -0.68
N GLU A 53 12.77 33.58 -0.01
CA GLU A 53 13.29 32.27 0.41
C GLU A 53 12.35 31.57 1.39
N SER A 54 11.81 32.29 2.38
CA SER A 54 10.85 31.70 3.33
C SER A 54 9.56 31.27 2.64
N ALA A 55 9.07 32.06 1.68
CA ALA A 55 7.88 31.74 0.91
C ALA A 55 8.07 30.53 -0.02
N ALA A 56 9.23 30.42 -0.69
CA ALA A 56 9.57 29.27 -1.52
C ALA A 56 9.65 27.98 -0.68
N PHE A 57 10.28 28.05 0.49
CA PHE A 57 10.35 26.92 1.41
C PHE A 57 8.99 26.54 1.99
N GLY A 58 8.16 27.52 2.38
CA GLY A 58 6.78 27.28 2.81
C GLY A 58 5.96 26.55 1.73
N LYS A 59 6.10 26.96 0.47
CA LYS A 59 5.48 26.29 -0.68
C LYS A 59 5.97 24.85 -0.86
N PHE A 60 7.28 24.62 -0.80
CA PHE A 60 7.87 23.28 -0.90
C PHE A 60 7.36 22.34 0.21
N LEU A 61 7.38 22.81 1.47
CA LEU A 61 6.85 22.04 2.60
C LEU A 61 5.39 21.70 2.43
N PHE A 62 4.58 22.67 1.98
CA PHE A 62 3.17 22.48 1.76
C PHE A 62 2.89 21.41 0.69
N ASP A 63 3.60 21.46 -0.44
CA ASP A 63 3.46 20.47 -1.51
C ASP A 63 3.83 19.07 -1.03
N LEU A 64 4.96 18.95 -0.33
CA LEU A 64 5.45 17.69 0.21
C LEU A 64 4.47 17.10 1.23
N PHE A 65 4.00 17.91 2.18
CA PHE A 65 3.10 17.45 3.25
C PHE A 65 1.75 17.07 2.68
N ALA A 66 1.22 17.86 1.74
CA ALA A 66 -0.05 17.59 1.09
C ALA A 66 -0.05 16.26 0.33
N LEU A 67 0.99 15.99 -0.48
CA LEU A 67 1.11 14.75 -1.25
C LEU A 67 1.28 13.52 -0.36
N VAL A 68 2.13 13.63 0.67
CA VAL A 68 2.36 12.55 1.64
C VAL A 68 1.10 12.27 2.45
N GLN A 69 0.44 13.31 2.95
CA GLN A 69 -0.79 13.20 3.74
C GLN A 69 -1.90 12.53 2.92
N LEU A 70 -2.18 13.00 1.70
CA LEU A 70 -3.23 12.41 0.87
C LEU A 70 -2.98 10.91 0.63
N THR A 71 -1.76 10.55 0.26
CA THR A 71 -1.38 9.15 0.00
C THR A 71 -1.52 8.27 1.25
N LEU A 72 -1.05 8.77 2.39
CA LEU A 72 -1.12 8.04 3.65
C LEU A 72 -2.56 7.88 4.13
N MET A 73 -3.39 8.91 4.00
CA MET A 73 -4.79 8.87 4.44
C MET A 73 -5.65 7.94 3.57
N ILE A 74 -5.45 7.91 2.25
CA ILE A 74 -6.12 6.93 1.38
C ILE A 74 -5.72 5.51 1.78
N ALA A 75 -4.43 5.24 1.95
CA ALA A 75 -3.93 3.91 2.32
C ALA A 75 -4.43 3.45 3.69
N VAL A 76 -4.29 4.28 4.73
CA VAL A 76 -4.73 3.95 6.09
C VAL A 76 -6.25 3.81 6.15
N SER A 77 -7.01 4.65 5.44
CA SER A 77 -8.47 4.54 5.33
C SER A 77 -8.89 3.18 4.77
N LEU A 78 -8.29 2.76 3.65
CA LEU A 78 -8.57 1.46 3.03
C LEU A 78 -8.30 0.32 3.99
N LEU A 79 -7.12 0.30 4.62
CA LEU A 79 -6.72 -0.80 5.51
C LEU A 79 -7.52 -0.84 6.81
N ALA A 80 -7.84 0.33 7.39
CA ALA A 80 -8.63 0.42 8.61
C ALA A 80 -10.08 -0.02 8.36
N ALA A 81 -10.72 0.49 7.31
CA ALA A 81 -12.09 0.15 6.95
C ALA A 81 -12.24 -1.33 6.60
N ALA A 82 -11.43 -1.81 5.65
CA ALA A 82 -11.45 -3.20 5.21
C ALA A 82 -11.11 -4.16 6.36
N GLY A 83 -10.08 -3.82 7.15
CA GLY A 83 -9.63 -4.61 8.30
C GLY A 83 -10.63 -4.69 9.45
N SER A 84 -11.45 -3.66 9.65
CA SER A 84 -12.43 -3.61 10.74
C SER A 84 -13.59 -4.60 10.53
N ILE A 85 -14.06 -4.76 9.30
CA ILE A 85 -15.14 -5.69 8.94
C ILE A 85 -14.58 -7.10 8.75
N ALA A 86 -13.41 -7.21 8.12
CA ALA A 86 -12.65 -8.45 8.03
C ALA A 86 -12.50 -9.12 9.40
N GLN A 87 -12.17 -8.35 10.44
CA GLN A 87 -12.05 -8.87 11.81
C GLN A 87 -13.36 -9.44 12.36
N GLU A 88 -14.50 -8.81 12.09
CA GLU A 88 -15.81 -9.30 12.54
C GLU A 88 -16.19 -10.60 11.81
N LYS A 89 -15.77 -10.74 10.55
CA LYS A 89 -15.94 -11.97 9.77
C LYS A 89 -15.08 -13.10 10.31
N ASP A 90 -13.79 -12.85 10.55
CA ASP A 90 -12.85 -13.83 11.12
C ASP A 90 -13.34 -14.34 12.48
N ARG A 91 -13.89 -13.46 13.30
CA ARG A 91 -14.41 -13.79 14.64
C ARG A 91 -15.83 -14.37 14.62
N ARG A 92 -16.46 -14.51 13.45
CA ARG A 92 -17.87 -14.90 13.28
C ARG A 92 -18.88 -14.00 14.02
N THR A 93 -18.46 -12.81 14.44
CA THR A 93 -19.30 -11.83 15.14
C THR A 93 -20.12 -10.98 14.19
N LEU A 94 -19.76 -10.94 12.89
CA LEU A 94 -20.58 -10.24 11.89
C LEU A 94 -21.99 -10.86 11.77
N VAL A 95 -22.09 -12.19 11.82
CA VAL A 95 -23.38 -12.89 11.77
C VAL A 95 -24.23 -12.50 12.98
N LEU A 96 -23.62 -12.43 14.17
CA LEU A 96 -24.32 -12.00 15.39
C LEU A 96 -24.84 -10.55 15.25
N LEU A 97 -24.03 -9.63 14.70
CA LEU A 97 -24.47 -8.25 14.44
C LEU A 97 -25.65 -8.19 13.45
N LEU A 98 -25.68 -9.06 12.44
CA LEU A 98 -26.78 -9.13 11.47
C LEU A 98 -28.07 -9.72 12.03
N MET A 99 -28.00 -10.46 13.14
CA MET A 99 -29.17 -11.03 13.84
C MET A 99 -29.78 -10.06 14.87
N THR A 100 -29.09 -8.96 15.19
CA THR A 100 -29.62 -7.91 16.08
C THR A 100 -30.56 -6.95 15.34
N ASP A 101 -31.36 -6.18 16.09
CA ASP A 101 -32.30 -5.17 15.56
C ASP A 101 -31.62 -3.93 14.93
N LEU A 102 -30.35 -4.04 14.51
CA LEU A 102 -29.64 -2.96 13.85
C LEU A 102 -30.13 -2.76 12.42
N ALA A 103 -30.51 -1.53 12.09
CA ALA A 103 -30.82 -1.15 10.73
C ALA A 103 -29.56 -1.19 9.84
N ASN A 104 -29.71 -1.51 8.54
CA ASN A 104 -28.58 -1.54 7.59
C ASN A 104 -27.75 -0.26 7.60
N ARG A 105 -28.42 0.90 7.76
CA ARG A 105 -27.76 2.21 7.86
C ARG A 105 -26.88 2.34 9.10
N GLU A 106 -27.34 1.83 10.25
CA GLU A 106 -26.63 1.92 11.53
C GLU A 106 -25.42 0.98 11.54
N LEU A 107 -25.56 -0.18 10.91
CA LEU A 107 -24.47 -1.13 10.74
C LEU A 107 -23.40 -0.57 9.79
N VAL A 108 -23.77 -0.12 8.59
CA VAL A 108 -22.81 0.34 7.58
C VAL A 108 -22.16 1.66 8.00
N LEU A 109 -22.93 2.68 8.38
CA LEU A 109 -22.36 3.97 8.81
C LEU A 109 -21.61 3.84 10.13
N GLY A 110 -22.13 3.05 11.07
CA GLY A 110 -21.49 2.84 12.36
C GLY A 110 -20.11 2.18 12.21
N LYS A 111 -19.98 1.21 11.29
CA LYS A 111 -18.71 0.55 11.03
C LYS A 111 -17.75 1.41 10.19
N LEU A 112 -18.27 2.11 9.18
CA LEU A 112 -17.47 3.06 8.40
C LEU A 112 -16.87 4.14 9.29
N LEU A 113 -17.71 4.89 10.02
CA LEU A 113 -17.26 6.02 10.84
C LEU A 113 -16.38 5.58 12.01
N SER A 114 -16.63 4.41 12.61
CA SER A 114 -15.73 3.90 13.66
C SER A 114 -14.36 3.51 13.12
N SER A 115 -14.30 2.90 11.93
CA SER A 115 -13.02 2.55 11.29
C SER A 115 -12.22 3.77 10.82
N LEU A 116 -12.91 4.85 10.41
CA LEU A 116 -12.29 6.10 9.95
C LEU A 116 -12.03 7.11 11.07
N LEU A 117 -12.45 6.83 12.30
CA LEU A 117 -12.29 7.76 13.44
C LEU A 117 -10.83 8.15 13.66
N SER A 118 -9.91 7.18 13.62
CA SER A 118 -8.47 7.46 13.76
C SER A 118 -7.93 8.26 12.57
N VAL A 119 -8.42 8.00 11.36
CA VAL A 119 -8.01 8.70 10.13
C VAL A 119 -8.43 10.16 10.19
N PHE A 120 -9.70 10.45 10.48
CA PHE A 120 -10.20 11.82 10.61
C PHE A 120 -9.48 12.60 11.71
N VAL A 121 -9.17 11.93 12.81
CA VAL A 121 -8.35 12.51 13.88
C VAL A 121 -6.95 12.89 13.41
N LEU A 122 -6.29 12.05 12.59
CA LEU A 122 -4.97 12.37 12.03
C LEU A 122 -5.04 13.59 11.11
N ILE A 123 -6.05 13.66 10.24
CA ILE A 123 -6.27 14.78 9.32
C ILE A 123 -6.55 16.08 10.10
N THR A 124 -7.35 16.03 11.17
CA THR A 124 -7.52 17.22 12.02
C THR A 124 -6.25 17.57 12.80
N ALA A 125 -5.43 16.59 13.16
CA ALA A 125 -4.18 16.81 13.88
C ALA A 125 -3.06 17.42 13.01
N SER A 126 -3.10 17.27 11.69
CA SER A 126 -2.18 17.96 10.77
C SER A 126 -2.52 19.44 10.59
N LEU A 127 -3.79 19.84 10.73
CA LEU A 127 -4.25 21.20 10.48
C LEU A 127 -3.40 22.29 11.16
N PRO A 128 -3.02 22.19 12.46
CA PRO A 128 -2.16 23.19 13.08
C PRO A 128 -0.77 23.30 12.44
N VAL A 129 -0.22 22.17 11.95
CA VAL A 129 1.08 22.13 11.27
C VAL A 129 0.98 22.82 9.91
N PHE A 130 -0.09 22.58 9.15
CA PHE A 130 -0.34 23.29 7.90
C PHE A 130 -0.57 24.80 8.10
N CYS A 131 -1.27 25.19 9.16
CA CYS A 131 -1.40 26.59 9.55
C CYS A 131 -0.06 27.23 9.92
N PHE A 132 0.87 26.46 10.50
CA PHE A 132 2.24 26.95 10.75
C PHE A 132 3.01 27.18 9.45
N ILE A 133 2.86 26.30 8.45
CA ILE A 133 3.47 26.48 7.12
C ILE A 133 2.93 27.74 6.43
N TYR A 134 1.62 28.03 6.57
CA TYR A 134 1.03 29.29 6.08
C TYR A 134 1.76 30.54 6.62
N LEU A 135 2.27 30.51 7.85
CA LEU A 135 3.03 31.63 8.43
C LEU A 135 4.40 31.85 7.78
N LEU A 136 4.98 30.83 7.13
CA LEU A 136 6.26 30.94 6.40
C LEU A 136 6.11 31.72 5.07
N GLY A 137 4.87 31.87 4.58
CA GLY A 137 4.54 32.52 3.31
C GLY A 137 4.45 31.53 2.14
N GLY A 138 4.10 32.04 0.95
CA GLY A 138 4.02 31.26 -0.29
C GLY A 138 2.78 30.37 -0.46
N VAL A 139 1.94 30.27 0.57
CA VAL A 139 0.70 29.48 0.58
C VAL A 139 -0.44 30.32 1.16
N SER A 140 -1.64 30.14 0.64
CA SER A 140 -2.85 30.80 1.13
C SER A 140 -3.66 29.91 2.09
N LEU A 141 -4.41 30.52 3.01
CA LEU A 141 -5.27 29.77 3.93
C LEU A 141 -6.33 28.94 3.19
N SER A 142 -6.83 29.43 2.05
CA SER A 142 -7.76 28.67 1.20
C SER A 142 -7.13 27.39 0.66
N GLN A 143 -5.85 27.40 0.27
CA GLN A 143 -5.14 26.17 -0.13
C GLN A 143 -5.08 25.16 1.01
N VAL A 144 -4.76 25.61 2.23
CA VAL A 144 -4.72 24.73 3.41
C VAL A 144 -6.08 24.07 3.65
N LEU A 145 -7.16 24.86 3.65
CA LEU A 145 -8.51 24.35 3.89
C LEU A 145 -8.98 23.40 2.79
N TRP A 146 -8.70 23.70 1.52
CA TRP A 146 -9.07 22.82 0.40
C TRP A 146 -8.25 21.54 0.37
N THR A 147 -6.95 21.58 0.67
CA THR A 147 -6.11 20.38 0.80
C THR A 147 -6.64 19.46 1.89
N GLU A 148 -6.99 20.00 3.05
CA GLU A 148 -7.57 19.23 4.16
C GLU A 148 -8.95 18.67 3.78
N ALA A 149 -9.81 19.46 3.12
CA ALA A 149 -11.11 19.01 2.63
C ALA A 149 -11.00 17.87 1.60
N ILE A 150 -10.05 17.97 0.66
CA ILE A 150 -9.76 16.90 -0.31
C ILE A 150 -9.28 15.65 0.41
N CYS A 151 -8.39 15.77 1.40
CA CYS A 151 -7.92 14.63 2.20
C CYS A 151 -9.07 13.94 2.94
N PHE A 152 -9.98 14.72 3.56
CA PHE A 152 -11.19 14.19 4.20
C PHE A 152 -12.11 13.46 3.22
N ALA A 153 -12.40 14.07 2.07
CA ALA A 153 -13.30 13.50 1.07
C ALA A 153 -12.70 12.24 0.43
N ALA A 154 -11.41 12.26 0.08
CA ALA A 154 -10.69 11.11 -0.46
C ALA A 154 -10.60 9.97 0.55
N ALA A 155 -10.31 10.25 1.83
CA ALA A 155 -10.30 9.26 2.89
C ALA A 155 -11.68 8.63 3.08
N LEU A 156 -12.77 9.41 3.05
CA LEU A 156 -14.12 8.89 3.16
C LEU A 156 -14.53 8.04 1.94
N ALA A 157 -14.19 8.48 0.73
CA ALA A 157 -14.43 7.73 -0.50
C ALA A 157 -13.69 6.39 -0.51
N ALA A 158 -12.40 6.40 -0.18
CA ALA A 158 -11.58 5.19 -0.07
C ALA A 158 -12.08 4.25 1.03
N GLY A 159 -12.49 4.78 2.18
CA GLY A 159 -13.06 4.00 3.26
C GLY A 159 -14.39 3.36 2.88
N SER A 160 -15.24 4.11 2.15
CA SER A 160 -16.53 3.61 1.65
C SER A 160 -16.35 2.48 0.64
N TRP A 161 -15.37 2.59 -0.25
CA TRP A 161 -14.96 1.52 -1.16
C TRP A 161 -14.49 0.27 -0.39
N ALA A 162 -13.60 0.44 0.59
CA ALA A 162 -13.11 -0.65 1.41
C ALA A 162 -14.24 -1.35 2.20
N VAL A 163 -15.19 -0.59 2.76
CA VAL A 163 -16.36 -1.16 3.44
C VAL A 163 -17.24 -1.97 2.49
N LEU A 164 -17.51 -1.46 1.29
CA LEU A 164 -18.26 -2.17 0.25
C LEU A 164 -17.61 -3.52 -0.06
N VAL A 165 -16.31 -3.49 -0.38
CA VAL A 165 -15.53 -4.68 -0.70
C VAL A 165 -15.50 -5.65 0.48
N ALA A 166 -15.39 -5.14 1.71
CA ALA A 166 -15.33 -5.98 2.90
C ALA A 166 -16.65 -6.69 3.21
N PHE A 167 -17.81 -6.07 2.95
CA PHE A 167 -19.09 -6.76 3.06
C PHE A 167 -19.30 -7.77 1.93
N TRP A 168 -18.81 -7.48 0.73
CA TRP A 168 -18.94 -8.35 -0.43
C TRP A 168 -18.02 -9.59 -0.38
N ARG A 169 -16.81 -9.45 0.16
CA ARG A 169 -15.82 -10.54 0.23
C ARG A 169 -15.82 -11.23 1.59
N GLU A 170 -15.80 -12.56 1.57
CA GLU A 170 -15.79 -13.39 2.78
C GLU A 170 -14.41 -13.44 3.44
N LYS A 171 -13.36 -13.66 2.64
CA LYS A 171 -11.98 -13.82 3.13
C LYS A 171 -11.29 -12.47 3.29
N THR A 172 -10.64 -12.27 4.43
CA THR A 172 -10.00 -11.01 4.83
C THR A 172 -8.86 -10.58 3.92
N PHE A 173 -8.09 -11.53 3.42
CA PHE A 173 -7.11 -11.26 2.36
C PHE A 173 -7.77 -10.70 1.10
N GLN A 174 -8.82 -11.36 0.59
CA GLN A 174 -9.50 -10.93 -0.63
C GLN A 174 -10.08 -9.53 -0.45
N THR A 175 -10.63 -9.26 0.73
CA THR A 175 -11.12 -7.95 1.14
C THR A 175 -10.03 -6.89 1.05
N LEU A 176 -8.86 -7.11 1.67
CA LEU A 176 -7.77 -6.14 1.67
C LEU A 176 -7.15 -5.95 0.28
N ALA A 177 -6.86 -7.04 -0.44
CA ALA A 177 -6.26 -6.99 -1.76
C ALA A 177 -7.16 -6.32 -2.80
N VAL A 178 -8.45 -6.67 -2.84
CA VAL A 178 -9.42 -6.06 -3.76
C VAL A 178 -9.68 -4.60 -3.40
N SER A 179 -9.61 -4.23 -2.11
CA SER A 179 -9.76 -2.82 -1.70
C SER A 179 -8.61 -1.98 -2.25
N VAL A 180 -7.36 -2.40 -2.03
CA VAL A 180 -6.16 -1.66 -2.50
C VAL A 180 -6.12 -1.63 -4.03
N LEU A 181 -6.20 -2.80 -4.67
CA LEU A 181 -6.14 -2.90 -6.13
C LEU A 181 -7.32 -2.20 -6.80
N GLY A 182 -8.51 -2.27 -6.21
CA GLY A 182 -9.70 -1.59 -6.72
C GLY A 182 -9.55 -0.07 -6.73
N THR A 183 -9.00 0.53 -5.67
CA THR A 183 -8.72 1.96 -5.62
C THR A 183 -7.69 2.37 -6.66
N VAL A 184 -6.59 1.61 -6.80
CA VAL A 184 -5.55 1.92 -7.79
C VAL A 184 -6.07 1.74 -9.22
N LEU A 185 -6.88 0.70 -9.47
CA LEU A 185 -7.57 0.51 -10.74
C LEU A 185 -8.55 1.65 -11.05
N PHE A 186 -9.30 2.12 -10.05
CA PHE A 186 -10.21 3.25 -10.20
C PHE A 186 -9.47 4.51 -10.65
N LEU A 187 -8.33 4.83 -10.03
CA LEU A 187 -7.47 5.94 -10.45
C LEU A 187 -6.93 5.74 -11.86
N GLY A 188 -6.45 4.54 -12.20
CA GLY A 188 -5.96 4.23 -13.55
C GLY A 188 -7.05 4.32 -14.63
N VAL A 189 -8.29 3.92 -14.32
CA VAL A 189 -9.44 4.05 -15.24
C VAL A 189 -9.82 5.51 -15.44
N ILE A 190 -9.83 6.32 -14.38
CA ILE A 190 -10.09 7.77 -14.51
C ILE A 190 -9.07 8.40 -15.43
N GLU A 191 -7.78 8.10 -15.23
CA GLU A 191 -6.70 8.68 -16.03
C GLU A 191 -6.77 8.23 -17.50
N ALA A 192 -7.07 6.94 -17.75
CA ALA A 192 -7.28 6.41 -19.09
C ALA A 192 -8.49 7.07 -19.78
N LEU A 193 -9.62 7.19 -19.09
CA LEU A 193 -10.80 7.82 -19.66
C LEU A 193 -10.58 9.32 -19.92
N ALA A 194 -9.92 10.02 -19.00
CA ALA A 194 -9.57 11.43 -19.18
C ALA A 194 -8.68 11.64 -20.41
N THR A 195 -7.67 10.78 -20.62
CA THR A 195 -6.80 10.86 -21.81
C THR A 195 -7.49 10.44 -23.11
N VAL A 196 -8.43 9.50 -23.06
CA VAL A 196 -9.20 9.09 -24.24
C VAL A 196 -10.20 10.17 -24.66
N LEU A 197 -10.88 10.78 -23.70
CA LEU A 197 -11.95 11.77 -23.90
C LEU A 197 -11.42 13.20 -24.13
N GLY A 198 -10.15 13.47 -23.84
CA GLY A 198 -9.52 14.78 -23.99
C GLY A 198 -10.27 15.91 -23.26
N ASP A 199 -10.25 17.12 -23.81
CA ASP A 199 -10.84 18.33 -23.21
C ASP A 199 -12.37 18.42 -23.30
N SER A 200 -13.04 17.32 -23.69
CA SER A 200 -14.50 17.24 -23.67
C SER A 200 -15.06 17.51 -22.27
N ALA A 201 -16.33 17.94 -22.19
CA ALA A 201 -16.99 18.19 -20.91
C ALA A 201 -17.00 16.93 -20.02
N ALA A 202 -17.18 15.75 -20.62
CA ALA A 202 -17.10 14.47 -19.93
C ALA A 202 -15.68 14.16 -19.41
N GLY A 203 -14.64 14.40 -20.23
CA GLY A 203 -13.25 14.23 -19.82
C GLY A 203 -12.89 15.10 -18.62
N ARG A 204 -13.31 16.37 -18.63
CA ARG A 204 -13.11 17.31 -17.50
C ARG A 204 -13.82 16.87 -16.22
N LEU A 205 -15.04 16.35 -16.30
CA LEU A 205 -15.76 15.84 -15.13
C LEU A 205 -15.12 14.57 -14.56
N ILE A 206 -14.69 13.65 -15.43
CA ILE A 206 -14.07 12.39 -15.01
C ILE A 206 -12.70 12.67 -14.36
N SER A 207 -11.89 13.57 -14.94
CA SER A 207 -10.58 13.90 -14.38
C SER A 207 -10.64 14.54 -12.99
N GLN A 208 -11.79 15.10 -12.61
CA GLN A 208 -12.00 15.71 -11.29
C GLN A 208 -12.29 14.68 -10.17
N LEU A 209 -12.59 13.42 -10.54
CA LEU A 209 -12.72 12.33 -9.56
C LEU A 209 -11.38 11.83 -9.04
N ASP A 210 -10.27 12.18 -9.70
CA ASP A 210 -8.93 11.86 -9.22
C ASP A 210 -8.51 12.84 -8.08
N PRO A 211 -8.35 12.35 -6.84
CA PRO A 211 -7.94 13.18 -5.72
C PRO A 211 -6.52 13.74 -5.89
N TYR A 212 -5.63 13.07 -6.65
CA TYR A 212 -4.27 13.57 -6.90
C TYR A 212 -4.29 14.76 -7.86
N ARG A 213 -5.04 14.69 -8.95
CA ARG A 213 -5.27 15.86 -9.84
C ARG A 213 -5.93 17.02 -9.09
N ALA A 214 -6.93 16.73 -8.25
CA ALA A 214 -7.57 17.75 -7.42
C ALA A 214 -6.57 18.45 -6.49
N LEU A 215 -5.70 17.67 -5.85
CA LEU A 215 -4.65 18.20 -5.00
C LEU A 215 -3.65 19.05 -5.79
N LEU A 216 -3.11 18.52 -6.89
CA LEU A 216 -2.14 19.25 -7.73
C LEU A 216 -2.70 20.57 -8.26
N ALA A 217 -4.00 20.65 -8.56
CA ALA A 217 -4.67 21.89 -8.95
C ALA A 217 -4.69 22.93 -7.82
N VAL A 218 -4.89 22.51 -6.56
CA VAL A 218 -4.80 23.38 -5.37
C VAL A 218 -3.36 23.80 -5.08
N LEU A 219 -2.40 22.91 -5.29
CA LEU A 219 -0.98 23.18 -5.06
C LEU A 219 -0.39 24.15 -6.11
N SER A 220 -0.92 24.19 -7.34
CA SER A 220 -0.35 24.96 -8.46
C SER A 220 -1.36 25.90 -9.15
N PRO A 221 -1.99 26.84 -8.42
CA PRO A 221 -3.08 27.66 -8.97
C PRO A 221 -2.64 28.57 -10.14
N LEU A 222 -1.40 29.05 -10.11
CA LEU A 222 -0.80 29.87 -11.17
C LEU A 222 -0.58 29.08 -12.48
N ALA A 223 -0.21 27.80 -12.36
CA ALA A 223 -0.03 26.94 -13.53
C ALA A 223 -1.38 26.63 -14.21
N MET A 224 -2.45 26.52 -13.41
CA MET A 224 -3.79 26.24 -13.92
C MET A 224 -4.53 27.47 -14.43
N GLN A 225 -4.13 28.67 -14.00
CA GLN A 225 -4.75 29.94 -14.42
C GLN A 225 -3.68 30.95 -14.85
N PRO A 226 -2.93 30.70 -15.95
CA PRO A 226 -1.79 31.51 -16.35
C PRO A 226 -2.13 32.97 -16.73
N GLY A 227 -3.41 33.27 -16.98
CA GLY A 227 -3.91 34.62 -17.27
C GLY A 227 -4.60 35.34 -16.10
N ALA A 228 -4.72 34.70 -14.94
CA ALA A 228 -5.43 35.29 -13.80
C ALA A 228 -4.48 36.17 -12.97
N SER A 229 -4.84 37.44 -12.79
CA SER A 229 -4.11 38.37 -11.91
C SER A 229 -4.22 37.99 -10.43
N ARG A 230 -5.32 37.33 -10.05
CA ARG A 230 -5.54 36.72 -8.73
C ARG A 230 -6.16 35.34 -8.94
N PRO A 231 -5.37 34.25 -8.99
CA PRO A 231 -5.92 32.94 -9.21
C PRO A 231 -6.78 32.54 -8.01
N THR A 232 -8.01 32.09 -8.27
CA THR A 232 -8.90 31.60 -7.22
C THR A 232 -8.57 30.14 -6.93
N VAL A 233 -8.46 29.82 -5.64
CA VAL A 233 -8.22 28.46 -5.17
C VAL A 233 -9.55 27.91 -4.67
N GLU A 234 -10.21 27.13 -5.51
CA GLU A 234 -11.49 26.51 -5.21
C GLU A 234 -11.48 25.04 -5.63
N ALA A 235 -11.86 24.16 -4.70
CA ALA A 235 -11.95 22.72 -4.95
C ALA A 235 -13.33 22.14 -4.61
N TRP A 236 -14.37 22.98 -4.56
CA TRP A 236 -15.71 22.58 -4.11
C TRP A 236 -16.32 21.49 -4.99
N LEU A 237 -16.08 21.53 -6.30
CA LEU A 237 -16.59 20.56 -7.25
C LEU A 237 -15.94 19.20 -7.05
N GLN A 238 -14.62 19.14 -6.90
CA GLN A 238 -13.87 17.90 -6.65
C GLN A 238 -14.25 17.29 -5.31
N VAL A 239 -14.32 18.11 -4.24
CA VAL A 239 -14.77 17.67 -2.91
C VAL A 239 -16.21 17.14 -2.99
N GLY A 240 -17.10 17.86 -3.67
CA GLY A 240 -18.49 17.45 -3.89
C GLY A 240 -18.62 16.13 -4.64
N LEU A 241 -17.83 15.92 -5.69
CA LEU A 241 -17.80 14.68 -6.47
C LEU A 241 -17.27 13.50 -5.64
N LEU A 242 -16.19 13.68 -4.88
CA LEU A 242 -15.65 12.64 -4.00
C LEU A 242 -16.63 12.26 -2.88
N LEU A 243 -17.31 13.25 -2.28
CA LEU A 243 -18.36 13.02 -1.30
C LEU A 243 -19.57 12.32 -1.94
N GLY A 244 -19.98 12.74 -3.14
CA GLY A 244 -21.03 12.08 -3.91
C GLY A 244 -20.70 10.61 -4.22
N LEU A 245 -19.46 10.34 -4.62
CA LEU A 245 -18.95 9.00 -4.81
C LEU A 245 -18.99 8.19 -3.51
N ALA A 246 -18.52 8.74 -2.40
CA ALA A 246 -18.59 8.09 -1.09
C ALA A 246 -20.04 7.74 -0.71
N VAL A 247 -20.97 8.69 -0.84
CA VAL A 247 -22.40 8.47 -0.56
C VAL A 247 -22.97 7.38 -1.48
N SER A 248 -22.65 7.37 -2.77
CA SER A 248 -23.10 6.32 -3.69
C SER A 248 -22.62 4.92 -3.28
N LEU A 249 -21.36 4.79 -2.84
CA LEU A 249 -20.78 3.54 -2.36
C LEU A 249 -21.41 3.10 -1.02
N ILE A 250 -21.70 4.05 -0.14
CA ILE A 250 -22.40 3.78 1.12
C ILE A 250 -23.82 3.27 0.86
N VAL A 251 -24.58 3.94 -0.01
CA VAL A 251 -25.95 3.55 -0.35
C VAL A 251 -25.99 2.17 -1.01
N THR A 252 -25.11 1.92 -1.98
CA THR A 252 -25.01 0.59 -2.62
C THR A 252 -24.68 -0.50 -1.60
N THR A 253 -23.79 -0.22 -0.65
CA THR A 253 -23.49 -1.14 0.45
C THR A 253 -24.71 -1.39 1.34
N MET A 254 -25.44 -0.34 1.74
CA MET A 254 -26.65 -0.47 2.56
C MET A 254 -27.74 -1.32 1.90
N LEU A 255 -27.90 -1.21 0.58
CA LEU A 255 -28.87 -1.97 -0.20
C LEU A 255 -28.48 -3.44 -0.34
N ARG A 256 -27.18 -3.72 -0.49
CA ARG A 256 -26.68 -5.07 -0.78
C ARG A 256 -26.21 -5.86 0.44
N VAL A 257 -26.01 -5.24 1.61
CA VAL A 257 -25.38 -5.89 2.77
C VAL A 257 -26.06 -7.19 3.20
N ARG A 258 -27.41 -7.22 3.24
CA ARG A 258 -28.21 -8.41 3.60
C ARG A 258 -28.34 -9.43 2.46
N VAL A 259 -28.14 -8.99 1.21
CA VAL A 259 -28.10 -9.88 0.05
C VAL A 259 -26.77 -10.63 0.01
N TRP A 260 -25.67 -9.95 0.34
CA TRP A 260 -24.34 -10.56 0.38
C TRP A 260 -24.08 -11.40 1.63
N ASN A 261 -24.74 -11.08 2.74
CA ASN A 261 -24.56 -11.78 4.02
C ASN A 261 -25.93 -12.25 4.54
N PRO A 262 -26.52 -13.30 3.94
CA PRO A 262 -27.80 -13.83 4.39
C PRO A 262 -27.67 -14.49 5.78
N SER A 263 -28.73 -14.47 6.57
CA SER A 263 -28.79 -15.07 7.92
C SER A 263 -28.83 -16.61 7.85
N GLN A 264 -28.67 -17.26 9.01
CA GLN A 264 -28.58 -18.73 9.19
C GLN A 264 -29.59 -19.57 8.36
N ALA A 265 -30.79 -19.07 8.07
CA ALA A 265 -31.79 -19.75 7.26
C ALA A 265 -31.33 -20.07 5.81
N ALA A 266 -30.45 -19.25 5.22
CA ALA A 266 -29.85 -19.54 3.91
C ALA A 266 -28.69 -20.55 4.00
N PHE A 267 -27.99 -20.60 5.15
CA PHE A 267 -26.96 -21.60 5.42
C PHE A 267 -27.56 -22.99 5.63
N GLU A 268 -28.72 -23.10 6.28
CA GLU A 268 -29.47 -24.36 6.36
C GLU A 268 -29.91 -24.83 4.97
N GLN A 269 -30.43 -23.93 4.12
CA GLN A 269 -30.79 -24.27 2.73
C GLN A 269 -29.59 -24.69 1.88
N ALA A 270 -28.43 -24.04 2.05
CA ALA A 270 -27.19 -24.42 1.36
C ALA A 270 -26.63 -25.75 1.88
N ALA A 271 -26.64 -25.98 3.19
CA ALA A 271 -26.21 -27.24 3.80
C ALA A 271 -27.12 -28.42 3.42
N THR A 272 -28.44 -28.16 3.28
CA THR A 272 -29.40 -29.17 2.78
C THR A 272 -29.12 -29.50 1.31
N LYS A 273 -28.85 -28.48 0.49
CA LYS A 273 -28.48 -28.66 -0.92
C LYS A 273 -27.13 -29.36 -1.12
N GLN A 274 -26.19 -29.09 -0.21
CA GLN A 274 -24.87 -29.70 -0.20
C GLN A 274 -24.91 -31.15 0.30
N ALA A 275 -25.80 -31.48 1.25
CA ALA A 275 -26.10 -32.85 1.63
C ALA A 275 -26.83 -33.64 0.52
N GLU A 276 -27.68 -32.98 -0.27
CA GLU A 276 -28.28 -33.54 -1.49
C GLU A 276 -27.22 -33.78 -2.60
N ASP A 277 -26.27 -32.87 -2.77
CA ASP A 277 -25.15 -33.00 -3.72
C ASP A 277 -24.14 -34.08 -3.28
N GLU A 278 -23.84 -34.19 -1.97
CA GLU A 278 -22.98 -35.24 -1.40
C GLU A 278 -23.64 -36.63 -1.47
N ALA A 279 -24.97 -36.71 -1.30
CA ALA A 279 -25.74 -37.93 -1.54
C ALA A 279 -25.76 -38.33 -3.03
N ALA A 280 -25.66 -37.36 -3.95
CA ALA A 280 -25.52 -37.60 -5.38
C ALA A 280 -24.09 -37.99 -5.80
N GLU A 281 -23.05 -37.45 -5.15
CA GLU A 281 -21.65 -37.86 -5.35
C GLU A 281 -21.34 -39.25 -4.77
N ALA A 282 -21.96 -39.63 -3.65
CA ALA A 282 -21.86 -40.97 -3.07
C ALA A 282 -22.44 -42.06 -4.00
N ALA A 283 -23.25 -41.69 -4.99
CA ALA A 283 -23.88 -42.59 -5.96
C ALA A 283 -23.03 -42.87 -7.22
N GLY A 284 -21.82 -42.31 -7.37
CA GLY A 284 -21.03 -42.52 -8.60
C GLY A 284 -19.54 -42.17 -8.52
N GLU A 285 -18.73 -43.20 -8.25
CA GLU A 285 -17.27 -43.35 -8.44
C GLU A 285 -16.49 -42.17 -9.03
N THR A 286 -15.85 -41.36 -8.18
CA THR A 286 -14.76 -40.47 -8.64
C THR A 286 -13.45 -41.25 -8.71
N ARG A 287 -13.13 -41.72 -9.92
CA ARG A 287 -11.84 -42.33 -10.26
C ARG A 287 -10.73 -41.28 -10.08
N THR A 288 -10.06 -41.29 -8.93
CA THR A 288 -8.98 -40.35 -8.63
C THR A 288 -7.76 -40.71 -9.48
N VAL A 289 -7.50 -39.91 -10.51
CA VAL A 289 -6.25 -40.02 -11.28
C VAL A 289 -5.12 -39.58 -10.36
N HIS A 290 -4.32 -40.54 -9.87
CA HIS A 290 -3.11 -40.24 -9.12
C HIS A 290 -2.17 -39.39 -10.00
N ARG A 291 -2.05 -38.10 -9.67
CA ARG A 291 -1.10 -37.22 -10.36
C ARG A 291 0.31 -37.53 -9.85
N LYS A 292 1.27 -37.63 -10.76
CA LYS A 292 2.69 -37.79 -10.40
C LYS A 292 3.19 -36.49 -9.77
N VAL A 293 3.50 -36.54 -8.46
CA VAL A 293 4.04 -35.42 -7.69
C VAL A 293 5.53 -35.25 -8.00
N TRP A 294 6.02 -34.01 -8.06
CA TRP A 294 7.46 -33.75 -8.28
C TRP A 294 8.29 -34.04 -7.03
N THR A 295 9.61 -34.01 -7.17
CA THR A 295 10.58 -34.14 -6.06
C THR A 295 10.39 -33.08 -4.97
N SER A 296 9.91 -31.89 -5.34
CA SER A 296 9.49 -30.85 -4.40
C SER A 296 7.95 -30.79 -4.35
N PRO A 297 7.30 -31.47 -3.39
CA PRO A 297 5.85 -31.64 -3.36
C PRO A 297 5.12 -30.31 -3.12
N ILE A 298 5.71 -29.41 -2.33
CA ILE A 298 5.13 -28.07 -2.06
C ILE A 298 5.13 -27.23 -3.31
N LEU A 299 6.26 -27.12 -4.01
CA LEU A 299 6.36 -26.35 -5.25
C LEU A 299 5.41 -26.90 -6.32
N TRP A 300 5.31 -28.23 -6.44
CA TRP A 300 4.36 -28.88 -7.32
C TRP A 300 2.92 -28.49 -6.98
N ARG A 301 2.55 -28.53 -5.70
CA ARG A 301 1.20 -28.13 -5.26
C ARG A 301 0.93 -26.66 -5.62
N GLU A 302 1.84 -25.76 -5.28
CA GLU A 302 1.66 -24.32 -5.56
C GLU A 302 1.50 -24.01 -7.05
N ILE A 303 2.22 -24.71 -7.92
CA ILE A 303 2.21 -24.48 -9.38
C ILE A 303 1.05 -25.21 -10.06
N CYS A 304 0.81 -26.48 -9.71
CA CYS A 304 -0.07 -27.36 -10.47
C CYS A 304 -1.51 -27.42 -9.95
N THR A 305 -1.79 -27.08 -8.67
CA THR A 305 -3.13 -27.30 -8.08
C THR A 305 -4.00 -26.04 -8.00
N LEU A 306 -3.64 -24.93 -8.67
CA LEU A 306 -4.37 -23.65 -8.57
C LEU A 306 -4.75 -23.34 -7.11
N ALA A 307 -3.82 -23.53 -6.17
CA ALA A 307 -4.07 -23.49 -4.73
C ALA A 307 -4.75 -22.18 -4.26
N TYR A 308 -4.57 -21.10 -5.03
CA TYR A 308 -5.12 -19.76 -4.76
C TYR A 308 -6.52 -19.51 -5.37
N GLY A 309 -7.05 -20.47 -6.12
CA GLY A 309 -8.36 -20.43 -6.76
C GLY A 309 -8.45 -19.50 -7.98
N ARG A 310 -9.56 -19.58 -8.72
CA ARG A 310 -9.80 -18.78 -9.95
C ARG A 310 -9.83 -17.27 -9.71
N ARG A 311 -10.04 -16.82 -8.46
CA ARG A 311 -10.15 -15.39 -8.12
C ARG A 311 -8.83 -14.62 -8.26
N ILE A 312 -7.67 -15.29 -8.18
CA ILE A 312 -6.37 -14.64 -8.41
C ILE A 312 -6.21 -14.14 -9.85
N VAL A 313 -6.88 -14.81 -10.81
CA VAL A 313 -6.89 -14.40 -12.22
C VAL A 313 -7.53 -13.02 -12.38
N LEU A 314 -8.58 -12.70 -11.60
CA LEU A 314 -9.20 -11.37 -11.63
C LEU A 314 -8.24 -10.27 -11.17
N ILE A 315 -7.43 -10.54 -10.14
CA ILE A 315 -6.43 -9.59 -9.63
C ILE A 315 -5.36 -9.34 -10.70
N LYS A 316 -4.86 -10.41 -11.33
CA LYS A 316 -3.89 -10.31 -12.44
C LYS A 316 -4.47 -9.55 -13.64
N LEU A 317 -5.72 -9.85 -14.03
CA LEU A 317 -6.39 -9.19 -15.14
C LEU A 317 -6.54 -7.69 -14.87
N ALA A 318 -6.98 -7.31 -13.67
CA ALA A 318 -7.09 -5.91 -13.29
C ALA A 318 -5.72 -5.19 -13.28
N TYR A 319 -4.66 -5.86 -12.83
CA TYR A 319 -3.29 -5.32 -12.95
C TYR A 319 -2.86 -5.14 -14.40
N LEU A 320 -3.12 -6.12 -15.27
CA LEU A 320 -2.83 -6.04 -16.71
C LEU A 320 -3.62 -4.94 -17.40
N LEU A 321 -4.88 -4.73 -17.03
CA LEU A 321 -5.68 -3.60 -17.52
C LEU A 321 -5.06 -2.26 -17.11
N LEU A 322 -4.61 -2.13 -15.86
CA LEU A 322 -3.94 -0.92 -15.40
C LEU A 322 -2.62 -0.67 -16.16
N ALA A 323 -1.84 -1.72 -16.41
CA ALA A 323 -0.65 -1.63 -17.23
C ALA A 323 -0.97 -1.22 -18.68
N ALA A 324 -2.05 -1.74 -19.26
CA ALA A 324 -2.53 -1.34 -20.58
C ALA A 324 -2.95 0.14 -20.61
N PHE A 325 -3.62 0.62 -19.56
CA PHE A 325 -3.97 2.04 -19.41
C PHE A 325 -2.75 2.94 -19.30
N ALA A 326 -1.75 2.55 -18.51
CA ALA A 326 -0.49 3.29 -18.44
C ALA A 326 0.25 3.30 -19.79
N GLY A 327 0.24 2.17 -20.51
CA GLY A 327 0.80 2.10 -21.87
C GLY A 327 0.05 3.00 -22.86
N LEU A 328 -1.29 3.05 -22.77
CA LEU A 328 -2.13 3.93 -23.58
C LEU A 328 -1.86 5.41 -23.27
N TYR A 329 -1.72 5.75 -21.98
CA TYR A 329 -1.35 7.10 -21.54
C TYR A 329 -0.02 7.53 -22.18
N LEU A 330 1.02 6.70 -22.08
CA LEU A 330 2.33 6.98 -22.67
C LEU A 330 2.35 6.99 -24.20
N TRP A 331 1.36 6.37 -24.86
CA TRP A 331 1.25 6.38 -26.31
C TRP A 331 0.52 7.61 -26.85
N ARG A 332 -0.45 8.12 -26.08
CA ARG A 332 -1.27 9.30 -26.41
C ARG A 332 -0.58 10.61 -26.07
N THR A 333 0.18 10.64 -24.98
CA THR A 333 0.87 11.84 -24.53
C THR A 333 2.21 11.95 -25.28
N PRO A 334 2.50 13.08 -25.95
CA PRO A 334 3.78 13.30 -26.60
C PRO A 334 4.94 13.16 -25.60
N ASP A 335 6.10 12.69 -26.06
CA ASP A 335 7.34 12.66 -25.28
C ASP A 335 7.81 14.11 -25.06
N ASP A 336 7.19 14.79 -24.10
CA ASP A 336 7.61 16.10 -23.65
C ASP A 336 8.73 15.92 -22.62
N SER A 337 9.83 16.68 -22.75
CA SER A 337 11.01 16.55 -21.88
C SER A 337 10.77 17.05 -20.44
N THR A 338 9.52 17.35 -20.09
CA THR A 338 9.14 17.87 -18.78
C THR A 338 9.20 16.77 -17.73
N LEU A 339 10.09 16.96 -16.75
CA LEU A 339 10.22 16.04 -15.61
C LEU A 339 9.06 16.25 -14.63
N LEU A 340 8.37 15.17 -14.27
CA LEU A 340 7.40 15.17 -13.19
C LEU A 340 8.12 15.41 -11.86
N LEU A 341 7.65 16.41 -11.11
CA LEU A 341 8.25 16.87 -9.85
C LEU A 341 9.75 17.22 -10.00
N GLY A 342 10.20 17.60 -11.20
CA GLY A 342 11.60 17.92 -11.50
C GLY A 342 12.56 16.73 -11.39
N LEU A 343 12.03 15.51 -11.40
CA LEU A 343 12.70 14.31 -10.90
C LEU A 343 12.68 13.13 -11.88
N ILE A 344 11.50 12.76 -12.37
CA ILE A 344 11.29 11.52 -13.13
C ILE A 344 10.58 11.85 -14.43
N SER A 345 10.99 11.24 -15.54
CA SER A 345 10.26 11.34 -16.82
C SER A 345 8.86 10.73 -16.71
N GLN A 346 7.96 11.10 -17.62
CA GLN A 346 6.61 10.50 -17.64
C GLN A 346 6.65 8.97 -17.79
N SER A 347 7.54 8.46 -18.65
CA SER A 347 7.77 7.02 -18.82
C SER A 347 8.34 6.36 -17.56
N GLY A 348 9.29 7.03 -16.89
CA GLY A 348 9.84 6.57 -15.62
C GLY A 348 8.79 6.52 -14.52
N PHE A 349 7.88 7.49 -14.45
CA PHE A 349 6.81 7.50 -13.45
C PHE A 349 5.83 6.35 -13.67
N ALA A 350 5.44 6.07 -14.92
CA ALA A 350 4.61 4.91 -15.25
C ALA A 350 5.29 3.59 -14.87
N PHE A 351 6.58 3.43 -15.19
CA PHE A 351 7.36 2.27 -14.78
C PHE A 351 7.38 2.10 -13.26
N VAL A 352 7.66 3.18 -12.52
CA VAL A 352 7.69 3.17 -11.05
C VAL A 352 6.32 2.80 -10.49
N ALA A 353 5.24 3.42 -10.94
CA ALA A 353 3.89 3.14 -10.45
C ALA A 353 3.48 1.67 -10.64
N ILE A 354 3.74 1.10 -11.83
CA ILE A 354 3.43 -0.28 -12.17
C ILE A 354 4.32 -1.27 -11.42
N SER A 355 5.60 -0.91 -11.19
CA SER A 355 6.55 -1.68 -10.40
C SER A 355 6.17 -1.72 -8.92
N LEU A 356 5.85 -0.57 -8.32
CA LEU A 356 5.42 -0.48 -6.92
C LEU A 356 4.16 -1.32 -6.68
N LEU A 357 3.19 -1.26 -7.61
CA LEU A 357 1.99 -2.09 -7.53
C LEU A 357 2.32 -3.59 -7.67
N ALA A 358 3.23 -3.97 -8.55
CA ALA A 358 3.70 -5.37 -8.66
C ALA A 358 4.31 -5.85 -7.33
N LEU A 359 5.20 -5.06 -6.72
CA LEU A 359 5.83 -5.40 -5.44
C LEU A 359 4.81 -5.55 -4.32
N VAL A 360 3.81 -4.66 -4.26
CA VAL A 360 2.69 -4.76 -3.30
C VAL A 360 1.90 -6.04 -3.51
N LEU A 361 1.58 -6.41 -4.76
CA LEU A 361 0.82 -7.63 -5.05
C LEU A 361 1.61 -8.90 -4.75
N VAL A 362 2.91 -8.93 -5.06
CA VAL A 362 3.80 -10.04 -4.73
C VAL A 362 3.89 -10.23 -3.22
N ASN A 363 4.07 -9.13 -2.47
CA ASN A 363 4.08 -9.16 -1.02
C ASN A 363 2.74 -9.65 -0.45
N ALA A 364 1.62 -9.12 -0.95
CA ALA A 364 0.28 -9.51 -0.50
C ALA A 364 0.00 -10.99 -0.77
N GLN A 365 0.39 -11.51 -1.93
CA GLN A 365 0.27 -12.94 -2.21
C GLN A 365 1.17 -13.77 -1.30
N ALA A 366 2.40 -13.31 -1.04
CA ALA A 366 3.34 -14.04 -0.21
C ALA A 366 2.86 -14.22 1.23
N VAL A 367 2.33 -13.15 1.84
CA VAL A 367 1.70 -13.26 3.18
C VAL A 367 0.54 -14.26 3.12
N THR A 368 -0.29 -14.17 2.10
CA THR A 368 -1.50 -14.97 1.97
C THR A 368 -1.22 -16.45 1.78
N ALA A 369 -0.16 -16.78 1.03
CA ALA A 369 0.28 -18.15 0.83
C ALA A 369 0.52 -18.88 2.15
N ILE A 370 0.88 -18.16 3.21
CA ILE A 370 1.08 -18.67 4.56
C ILE A 370 -0.18 -18.54 5.40
N THR A 371 -0.80 -17.35 5.41
CA THR A 371 -1.96 -17.12 6.29
C THR A 371 -3.17 -17.93 5.89
N SER A 372 -3.38 -18.19 4.59
CA SER A 372 -4.50 -19.02 4.13
C SER A 372 -4.38 -20.48 4.54
N GLU A 373 -3.16 -21.02 4.66
CA GLU A 373 -2.95 -22.37 5.19
C GLU A 373 -3.18 -22.45 6.69
N ARG A 374 -2.79 -21.40 7.41
CA ARG A 374 -3.07 -21.32 8.84
C ARG A 374 -4.56 -21.18 9.10
N ASP A 375 -5.24 -20.27 8.40
CA ASP A 375 -6.68 -20.07 8.53
C ASP A 375 -7.46 -21.34 8.13
N GLY A 376 -6.90 -22.14 7.22
CA GLY A 376 -7.43 -23.44 6.81
C GLY A 376 -7.01 -24.63 7.68
N GLN A 377 -6.25 -24.41 8.77
CA GLN A 377 -5.68 -25.47 9.64
C GLN A 377 -4.84 -26.52 8.89
N THR A 378 -4.42 -26.24 7.66
CA THR A 378 -3.56 -27.14 6.88
C THR A 378 -2.09 -26.98 7.22
N LEU A 379 -1.71 -25.85 7.84
CA LEU A 379 -0.34 -25.63 8.29
C LEU A 379 0.08 -26.74 9.27
N GLU A 380 -0.76 -27.09 10.24
CA GLU A 380 -0.50 -28.15 11.22
C GLU A 380 -0.34 -29.52 10.57
N LEU A 381 -1.13 -29.82 9.53
CA LEU A 381 -0.98 -31.04 8.74
C LEU A 381 0.37 -31.10 8.03
N VAL A 382 0.80 -30.01 7.37
CA VAL A 382 2.12 -29.94 6.72
C VAL A 382 3.23 -30.08 7.77
N MET A 383 3.04 -29.51 8.95
CA MET A 383 3.99 -29.61 10.06
C MET A 383 4.23 -31.06 10.50
N VAL A 384 3.24 -31.95 10.43
CA VAL A 384 3.39 -33.37 10.81
C VAL A 384 4.07 -34.22 9.72
N THR A 385 4.27 -33.68 8.51
CA THR A 385 4.92 -34.41 7.40
C THR A 385 6.45 -34.39 7.47
N GLU A 386 7.11 -35.18 6.63
CA GLU A 386 8.59 -35.22 6.49
C GLU A 386 9.18 -34.00 5.74
N VAL A 387 8.36 -33.02 5.39
CA VAL A 387 8.82 -31.81 4.70
C VAL A 387 9.75 -31.01 5.61
N THR A 388 10.94 -30.68 5.09
CA THR A 388 11.90 -29.83 5.82
C THR A 388 11.50 -28.35 5.76
N SER A 389 11.89 -27.58 6.78
CA SER A 389 11.63 -26.13 6.88
C SER A 389 12.14 -25.34 5.67
N ARG A 390 13.31 -25.72 5.13
CA ARG A 390 13.89 -25.13 3.91
C ARG A 390 13.03 -25.41 2.69
N GLU A 391 12.60 -26.66 2.54
CA GLU A 391 11.75 -27.09 1.43
C GLU A 391 10.37 -26.41 1.48
N PHE A 392 9.83 -26.20 2.68
CA PHE A 392 8.61 -25.44 2.88
C PHE A 392 8.76 -23.98 2.43
N VAL A 393 9.74 -23.25 2.98
CA VAL A 393 9.93 -21.82 2.68
C VAL A 393 10.29 -21.61 1.20
N LEU A 394 11.24 -22.38 0.66
CA LEU A 394 11.66 -22.23 -0.74
C LEU A 394 10.58 -22.69 -1.72
N GLY A 395 9.86 -23.77 -1.41
CA GLY A 395 8.74 -24.24 -2.22
C GLY A 395 7.62 -23.20 -2.30
N LYS A 396 7.30 -22.57 -1.17
CA LYS A 396 6.34 -21.45 -1.10
C LYS A 396 6.82 -20.24 -1.90
N LEU A 397 8.06 -19.80 -1.69
CA LEU A 397 8.64 -18.65 -2.37
C LEU A 397 8.66 -18.86 -3.89
N GLY A 398 9.10 -20.04 -4.36
CA GLY A 398 9.08 -20.41 -5.77
C GLY A 398 7.66 -20.44 -6.37
N GLY A 399 6.70 -21.01 -5.63
CA GLY A 399 5.30 -21.01 -6.02
C GLY A 399 4.70 -19.60 -6.17
N ILE A 400 5.06 -18.70 -5.24
CA ILE A 400 4.63 -17.30 -5.27
C ILE A 400 5.18 -16.59 -6.51
N LEU A 401 6.49 -16.70 -6.76
CA LEU A 401 7.15 -16.07 -7.90
C LEU A 401 6.63 -16.61 -9.23
N PHE A 402 6.42 -17.93 -9.33
CA PHE A 402 5.87 -18.53 -10.55
C PHE A 402 4.43 -18.06 -10.80
N ASN A 403 3.60 -18.02 -9.76
CA ASN A 403 2.24 -17.53 -9.90
C ASN A 403 2.19 -16.01 -10.14
N MET A 404 3.22 -15.24 -9.77
CA MET A 404 3.27 -13.80 -10.05
C MET A 404 4.07 -13.43 -11.30
N LYS A 405 4.49 -14.42 -12.11
CA LYS A 405 5.33 -14.18 -13.29
C LYS A 405 4.72 -13.18 -14.26
N GLU A 406 3.39 -13.18 -14.46
CA GLU A 406 2.75 -12.22 -15.37
C GLU A 406 2.81 -10.79 -14.80
N VAL A 407 2.65 -10.64 -13.50
CA VAL A 407 2.72 -9.35 -12.81
C VAL A 407 4.16 -8.83 -12.80
N LEU A 408 5.14 -9.71 -12.62
CA LEU A 408 6.57 -9.36 -12.65
C LEU A 408 7.10 -9.10 -14.06
N ALA A 409 6.52 -9.74 -15.09
CA ALA A 409 6.92 -9.54 -16.48
C ALA A 409 6.53 -8.16 -17.02
N VAL A 410 5.46 -7.54 -16.52
CA VAL A 410 4.96 -6.27 -17.02
C VAL A 410 5.95 -5.11 -16.80
N PRO A 411 6.50 -4.86 -15.59
CA PRO A 411 7.56 -3.86 -15.41
C PRO A 411 8.77 -4.09 -16.32
N ILE A 412 9.18 -5.34 -16.51
CA ILE A 412 10.27 -5.70 -17.43
C ILE A 412 9.89 -5.31 -18.87
N GLY A 413 8.65 -5.55 -19.28
CA GLY A 413 8.12 -5.09 -20.57
C GLY A 413 8.17 -3.57 -20.74
N PHE A 414 7.84 -2.79 -19.70
CA PHE A 414 7.97 -1.33 -19.71
C PHE A 414 9.44 -0.87 -19.83
N ALA A 415 10.37 -1.54 -19.13
CA ALA A 415 11.80 -1.25 -19.25
C ALA A 415 12.34 -1.58 -20.65
N LEU A 416 11.93 -2.71 -21.23
CA LEU A 416 12.27 -3.07 -22.61
C LEU A 416 11.68 -2.10 -23.64
N ALA A 417 10.45 -1.62 -23.41
CA ALA A 417 9.83 -0.60 -24.26
C ALA A 417 10.62 0.73 -24.19
N ALA A 418 11.04 1.15 -23.00
CA ALA A 418 11.89 2.34 -22.83
C ALA A 418 13.24 2.18 -23.54
N TRP A 419 13.88 1.01 -23.44
CA TRP A 419 15.11 0.69 -24.18
C TRP A 419 14.89 0.75 -25.70
N SER A 420 13.79 0.19 -26.22
CA SER A 420 13.48 0.22 -27.65
C SER A 420 13.24 1.63 -28.21
N ARG A 421 12.84 2.58 -27.36
CA ARG A 421 12.66 4.01 -27.69
C ARG A 421 13.95 4.82 -27.52
N GLY A 422 15.07 4.18 -27.14
CA GLY A 422 16.34 4.86 -26.89
C GLY A 422 16.37 5.66 -25.59
N GLN A 423 15.44 5.44 -24.65
CA GLN A 423 15.41 6.13 -23.36
C GLN A 423 16.35 5.51 -22.31
N LEU A 424 16.78 4.26 -22.52
CA LEU A 424 17.69 3.54 -21.64
C LEU A 424 18.84 2.94 -22.47
N ASN A 425 20.03 2.91 -21.88
CA ASN A 425 21.15 2.12 -22.40
C ASN A 425 21.01 0.63 -22.03
N LEU A 426 21.78 -0.25 -22.68
CA LEU A 426 21.77 -1.69 -22.36
C LEU A 426 22.19 -1.95 -20.91
N GLU A 427 23.20 -1.24 -20.42
CA GLU A 427 23.68 -1.33 -19.04
C GLU A 427 22.59 -0.92 -18.03
N GLU A 428 21.93 0.21 -18.27
CA GLU A 428 20.84 0.71 -17.43
C GLU A 428 19.64 -0.25 -17.42
N LEU A 429 19.31 -0.85 -18.58
CA LEU A 429 18.28 -1.89 -18.67
C LEU A 429 18.62 -3.08 -17.76
N VAL A 430 19.86 -3.56 -17.80
CA VAL A 430 20.32 -4.67 -16.95
C VAL A 430 20.19 -4.30 -15.47
N PHE A 431 20.63 -3.09 -15.09
CA PHE A 431 20.54 -2.61 -13.71
C PHE A 431 19.09 -2.51 -13.22
N VAL A 432 18.19 -1.96 -14.03
CA VAL A 432 16.77 -1.82 -13.67
C VAL A 432 16.11 -3.19 -13.55
N VAL A 433 16.35 -4.11 -14.49
CA VAL A 433 15.73 -5.46 -14.47
C VAL A 433 16.22 -6.28 -13.28
N PHE A 434 17.53 -6.34 -13.03
CA PHE A 434 18.07 -7.07 -11.88
C PHE A 434 17.71 -6.40 -10.56
N GLY A 435 17.76 -5.06 -10.48
CA GLY A 435 17.33 -4.32 -9.30
C GLY A 435 15.86 -4.58 -8.96
N PHE A 436 14.99 -4.60 -9.96
CA PHE A 436 13.58 -4.95 -9.78
C PHE A 436 13.41 -6.40 -9.32
N ALA A 437 14.18 -7.36 -9.86
CA ALA A 437 14.13 -8.75 -9.42
C ALA A 437 14.53 -8.92 -7.94
N VAL A 438 15.55 -8.19 -7.48
CA VAL A 438 15.95 -8.17 -6.06
C VAL A 438 14.84 -7.61 -5.18
N LEU A 439 14.22 -6.49 -5.59
CA LEU A 439 13.10 -5.90 -4.88
C LEU A 439 11.88 -6.84 -4.82
N ALA A 440 11.59 -7.55 -5.91
CA ALA A 440 10.52 -8.54 -5.97
C ALA A 440 10.78 -9.71 -5.00
N MET A 441 12.02 -10.18 -4.94
CA MET A 441 12.42 -11.25 -4.03
C MET A 441 12.35 -10.80 -2.57
N PHE A 442 12.80 -9.57 -2.28
CA PHE A 442 12.63 -8.93 -0.97
C PHE A 442 11.15 -8.81 -0.58
N ALA A 443 10.30 -8.31 -1.47
CA ALA A 443 8.87 -8.16 -1.22
C ALA A 443 8.18 -9.52 -0.96
N ALA A 444 8.54 -10.55 -1.71
CA ALA A 444 8.03 -11.91 -1.51
C ALA A 444 8.49 -12.47 -0.14
N MET A 445 9.78 -12.41 0.17
CA MET A 445 10.31 -12.96 1.41
C MET A 445 9.79 -12.21 2.65
N LEU A 446 9.67 -10.88 2.58
CA LEU A 446 9.05 -10.07 3.63
C LEU A 446 7.62 -10.55 3.92
N GLY A 447 6.86 -10.87 2.87
CA GLY A 447 5.50 -11.39 3.03
C GLY A 447 5.47 -12.77 3.69
N VAL A 448 6.33 -13.70 3.26
CA VAL A 448 6.46 -15.02 3.89
C VAL A 448 6.87 -14.88 5.37
N PHE A 449 7.87 -14.06 5.66
CA PHE A 449 8.38 -13.81 7.00
C PHE A 449 7.28 -13.27 7.94
N GLN A 450 6.54 -12.26 7.49
CA GLN A 450 5.46 -11.67 8.29
C GLN A 450 4.27 -12.62 8.46
N GLY A 451 3.97 -13.44 7.44
CA GLY A 451 2.98 -14.50 7.47
C GLY A 451 3.26 -15.55 8.55
N LEU A 452 4.50 -15.99 8.66
CA LEU A 452 4.96 -16.98 9.64
C LEU A 452 5.03 -16.40 11.06
N THR A 453 5.40 -15.12 11.20
CA THR A 453 5.67 -14.50 12.51
C THR A 453 4.39 -14.10 13.27
N HIS A 454 3.30 -13.81 12.57
CA HIS A 454 2.07 -13.28 13.18
C HIS A 454 0.92 -14.28 13.13
N GLU A 455 0.48 -14.78 14.29
CA GLU A 455 -0.65 -15.72 14.43
C GLU A 455 -1.95 -15.26 13.76
N ALA A 456 -2.27 -13.97 13.83
CA ALA A 456 -3.47 -13.42 13.22
C ALA A 456 -3.19 -12.94 11.79
N SER A 457 -3.92 -13.49 10.82
CA SER A 457 -3.75 -13.23 9.38
C SER A 457 -3.88 -11.75 9.02
N ARG A 458 -4.80 -11.05 9.67
CA ARG A 458 -4.91 -9.59 9.57
C ARG A 458 -3.65 -8.86 10.04
N GLN A 459 -3.07 -9.26 11.17
CA GLN A 459 -1.86 -8.60 11.68
C GLN A 459 -0.70 -8.85 10.73
N ALA A 460 -0.53 -10.07 10.24
CA ALA A 460 0.48 -10.41 9.25
C ALA A 460 0.39 -9.53 8.00
N ILE A 461 -0.81 -9.43 7.42
CA ILE A 461 -1.05 -8.64 6.20
C ILE A 461 -0.82 -7.14 6.47
N ALA A 462 -1.37 -6.62 7.57
CA ALA A 462 -1.24 -5.20 7.91
C ALA A 462 0.22 -4.80 8.20
N HIS A 463 0.99 -5.63 8.91
CA HIS A 463 2.40 -5.38 9.16
C HIS A 463 3.21 -5.48 7.87
N SER A 464 3.04 -6.53 7.07
CA SER A 464 3.78 -6.69 5.82
C SER A 464 3.52 -5.56 4.83
N LEU A 465 2.25 -5.27 4.55
CA LEU A 465 1.86 -4.22 3.63
C LEU A 465 2.24 -2.83 4.17
N GLY A 466 2.08 -2.62 5.48
CA GLY A 466 2.51 -1.41 6.16
C GLY A 466 4.02 -1.15 6.03
N THR A 467 4.85 -2.18 6.11
CA THR A 467 6.31 -2.07 5.92
C THR A 467 6.67 -1.70 4.48
N VAL A 468 6.00 -2.32 3.50
CA VAL A 468 6.19 -1.98 2.07
C VAL A 468 5.81 -0.52 1.82
N PHE A 469 4.65 -0.08 2.29
CA PHE A 469 4.23 1.33 2.18
C PHE A 469 5.18 2.29 2.90
N PHE A 470 5.61 1.93 4.11
CA PHE A 470 6.56 2.73 4.89
C PHE A 470 7.88 2.95 4.14
N LEU A 471 8.43 1.89 3.54
CA LEU A 471 9.66 1.99 2.74
C LEU A 471 9.45 2.88 1.51
N PHE A 472 8.36 2.71 0.76
CA PHE A 472 8.12 3.50 -0.45
C PHE A 472 7.86 4.98 -0.16
N VAL A 473 7.01 5.28 0.83
CA VAL A 473 6.75 6.67 1.24
C VAL A 473 8.02 7.28 1.83
N GLY A 474 8.78 6.53 2.61
CA GLY A 474 10.05 7.00 3.17
C GLY A 474 11.08 7.35 2.10
N ILE A 475 11.28 6.47 1.11
CA ILE A 475 12.18 6.71 -0.03
C ILE A 475 11.71 7.90 -0.85
N PHE A 476 10.40 8.02 -1.10
CA PHE A 476 9.83 9.15 -1.84
C PHE A 476 10.08 10.48 -1.12
N VAL A 477 9.81 10.55 0.19
CA VAL A 477 10.09 11.75 1.01
C VAL A 477 11.58 12.08 0.99
N CYS A 478 12.44 11.08 1.17
CA CYS A 478 13.88 11.27 1.15
C CYS A 478 14.36 11.83 -0.19
N MET A 479 13.87 11.26 -1.30
CA MET A 479 14.17 11.71 -2.65
C MET A 479 13.72 13.17 -2.87
N MET A 480 12.51 13.54 -2.44
CA MET A 480 12.02 14.93 -2.53
C MET A 480 12.90 15.92 -1.77
N LEU A 481 13.28 15.58 -0.54
CA LEU A 481 14.15 16.44 0.27
C LEU A 481 15.53 16.64 -0.38
N MET A 482 16.08 15.61 -1.02
CA MET A 482 17.38 15.70 -1.69
C MET A 482 17.35 16.58 -2.95
N VAL A 483 16.23 16.60 -3.67
CA VAL A 483 16.07 17.41 -4.89
C VAL A 483 16.08 18.90 -4.59
N GLU A 484 15.49 19.28 -3.47
CA GLU A 484 15.44 20.67 -3.03
C GLU A 484 16.80 21.12 -2.47
N ALA A 485 17.53 20.21 -1.83
CA ALA A 485 18.74 20.51 -1.07
C ALA A 485 20.03 20.68 -1.91
N ARG A 486 20.00 20.78 -3.25
CA ARG A 486 21.12 20.62 -4.21
C ARG A 486 22.45 21.36 -3.91
N ALA A 487 22.51 22.28 -2.94
CA ALA A 487 23.64 23.17 -2.72
C ALA A 487 24.78 22.65 -1.80
N SER A 488 24.59 21.67 -0.89
CA SER A 488 25.72 21.16 -0.08
C SER A 488 25.55 19.75 0.51
N TYR A 489 26.18 18.76 -0.12
CA TYR A 489 26.08 17.33 0.22
C TYR A 489 26.58 16.97 1.64
N ALA A 490 27.70 17.56 2.08
CA ALA A 490 28.32 17.21 3.36
C ALA A 490 27.53 17.73 4.58
N LEU A 491 26.78 18.84 4.43
CA LEU A 491 25.95 19.41 5.49
C LEU A 491 24.57 18.73 5.60
N GLN A 492 24.18 17.90 4.62
CA GLN A 492 22.90 17.21 4.58
C GLN A 492 22.86 15.94 5.44
N LEU A 493 24.00 15.30 5.74
CA LEU A 493 24.00 14.01 6.43
C LEU A 493 23.36 14.11 7.82
N PHE A 494 23.60 15.18 8.57
CA PHE A 494 23.02 15.40 9.90
C PHE A 494 21.48 15.51 9.90
N PRO A 495 20.86 16.33 9.02
CA PRO A 495 19.41 16.37 8.85
C PRO A 495 18.80 15.02 8.49
N PHE A 496 19.40 14.30 7.56
CA PHE A 496 18.90 12.99 7.16
C PHE A 496 19.13 11.92 8.23
N LEU A 497 20.08 12.10 9.15
CA LEU A 497 20.37 11.14 10.22
C LEU A 497 19.13 10.89 11.09
N LEU A 498 18.36 11.93 11.44
CA LEU A 498 17.15 11.78 12.24
C LEU A 498 16.06 11.01 11.47
N PHE A 499 15.93 11.27 10.17
CA PHE A 499 15.02 10.55 9.28
C PHE A 499 15.45 9.08 9.10
N ILE A 500 16.74 8.84 8.89
CA ILE A 500 17.35 7.51 8.75
C ILE A 500 17.19 6.70 10.04
N LEU A 501 17.49 7.28 11.21
CA LEU A 501 17.29 6.63 12.50
C LEU A 501 15.81 6.31 12.77
N GLY A 502 14.90 7.24 12.45
CA GLY A 502 13.46 6.99 12.51
C GLY A 502 13.03 5.85 11.57
N GLY A 503 13.58 5.84 10.37
CA GLY A 503 13.49 4.75 9.38
C GLY A 503 13.89 3.40 9.97
N SER A 504 15.11 3.34 10.53
CA SER A 504 15.69 2.14 11.13
C SER A 504 14.90 1.65 12.33
N PHE A 505 14.42 2.56 13.18
CA PHE A 505 13.56 2.22 14.31
C PHE A 505 12.21 1.65 13.84
N GLY A 506 11.56 2.29 12.88
CA GLY A 506 10.32 1.79 12.28
C GLY A 506 10.50 0.38 11.71
N LEU A 507 11.57 0.16 10.95
CA LEU A 507 11.87 -1.13 10.35
C LEU A 507 12.21 -2.20 11.41
N TYR A 508 12.96 -1.83 12.47
CA TYR A 508 13.24 -2.71 13.61
C TYR A 508 11.96 -3.16 14.32
N THR A 509 11.02 -2.24 14.57
CA THR A 509 9.74 -2.60 15.21
C THR A 509 8.89 -3.53 14.35
N SER A 510 9.03 -3.45 13.01
CA SER A 510 8.33 -4.31 12.07
C SER A 510 8.97 -5.71 11.94
N LEU A 511 10.29 -5.78 11.87
CA LEU A 511 11.02 -7.02 11.57
C LEU A 511 11.41 -7.80 12.82
N SER A 512 11.89 -7.13 13.86
CA SER A 512 12.61 -7.78 14.97
C SER A 512 11.79 -7.97 16.25
N LYS A 513 10.61 -7.33 16.38
CA LYS A 513 9.88 -7.28 17.66
C LYS A 513 9.41 -8.65 18.16
N ARG A 514 8.99 -9.54 17.26
CA ARG A 514 8.48 -10.89 17.61
C ARG A 514 9.54 -11.97 17.50
N ASN A 515 10.42 -11.89 16.51
CA ASN A 515 11.52 -12.83 16.27
C ASN A 515 12.85 -12.06 16.19
N PRO A 516 13.44 -11.64 17.32
CA PRO A 516 14.67 -10.88 17.31
C PRO A 516 15.83 -11.75 16.83
N SER A 517 16.60 -11.24 15.87
CA SER A 517 17.90 -11.82 15.50
C SER A 517 18.92 -10.72 15.25
N PRO A 518 20.22 -10.95 15.51
CA PRO A 518 21.27 -9.98 15.21
C PRO A 518 21.28 -9.58 13.73
N ALA A 519 21.01 -10.53 12.83
CA ALA A 519 20.93 -10.27 11.40
C ALA A 519 19.78 -9.31 11.03
N LEU A 520 18.60 -9.48 11.64
CA LEU A 520 17.47 -8.58 11.42
C LEU A 520 17.71 -7.19 12.03
N LEU A 521 18.40 -7.12 13.16
CA LEU A 521 18.81 -5.84 13.75
C LEU A 521 19.78 -5.09 12.84
N LEU A 522 20.80 -5.78 12.30
CA LEU A 522 21.72 -5.21 11.33
C LEU A 522 21.00 -4.81 10.04
N ALA A 523 20.08 -5.62 9.53
CA ALA A 523 19.30 -5.31 8.34
C ALA A 523 18.42 -4.06 8.55
N ALA A 524 17.73 -3.97 9.69
CA ALA A 524 16.91 -2.81 10.03
C ALA A 524 17.74 -1.53 10.21
N GLY A 525 18.93 -1.63 10.79
CA GLY A 525 19.86 -0.52 10.95
C GLY A 525 20.46 -0.03 9.63
N THR A 526 20.92 -0.96 8.79
CA THR A 526 21.69 -0.64 7.58
C THR A 526 20.83 -0.27 6.37
N LEU A 527 19.65 -0.86 6.20
CA LEU A 527 18.82 -0.65 5.00
C LEU A 527 18.52 0.85 4.76
N PRO A 528 18.06 1.65 5.74
CA PRO A 528 17.83 3.08 5.52
C PRO A 528 19.09 3.88 5.18
N ILE A 529 20.25 3.50 5.74
CA ILE A 529 21.53 4.15 5.47
C ILE A 529 22.00 3.86 4.04
N VAL A 530 21.95 2.59 3.62
CA VAL A 530 22.39 2.19 2.28
C VAL A 530 21.44 2.69 1.20
N THR A 531 20.13 2.72 1.47
CA THR A 531 19.15 3.32 0.54
C THR A 531 19.34 4.82 0.38
N PHE A 532 19.69 5.53 1.46
CA PHE A 532 20.11 6.93 1.35
C PHE A 532 21.33 7.08 0.43
N TYR A 533 22.36 6.25 0.61
CA TYR A 533 23.54 6.25 -0.27
C TYR A 533 23.22 5.88 -1.73
N ALA A 534 22.22 5.03 -1.97
CA ALA A 534 21.75 4.75 -3.33
C ALA A 534 21.12 6.00 -3.97
N LEU A 535 20.27 6.72 -3.23
CA LEU A 535 19.68 7.97 -3.70
C LEU A 535 20.75 9.03 -4.01
N THR A 536 21.77 9.15 -3.17
CA THR A 536 22.85 10.11 -3.41
C THR A 536 23.67 9.77 -4.63
N SER A 537 23.98 8.48 -4.82
CA SER A 537 24.68 7.99 -6.02
C SER A 537 23.88 8.24 -7.30
N TYR A 538 22.54 8.15 -7.23
CA TYR A 538 21.64 8.48 -8.34
C TYR A 538 21.77 9.95 -8.76
N PHE A 539 21.78 10.89 -7.81
CA PHE A 539 21.95 12.32 -8.12
C PHE A 539 23.34 12.68 -8.66
N ILE A 540 24.37 11.90 -8.32
CA ILE A 540 25.72 12.05 -8.88
C ILE A 540 25.80 11.48 -10.31
N GLY A 541 24.76 10.77 -10.77
CA GLY A 541 24.71 10.15 -12.09
C GLY A 541 25.45 8.81 -12.18
N ASN A 542 25.73 8.16 -11.04
CA ASN A 542 26.44 6.89 -11.04
C ASN A 542 25.48 5.71 -10.87
N SER A 543 24.89 5.27 -11.98
CA SER A 543 23.91 4.16 -12.04
C SER A 543 24.49 2.82 -11.56
N GLY A 544 25.78 2.56 -11.76
CA GLY A 544 26.45 1.34 -11.30
C GLY A 544 26.49 1.21 -9.78
N TRP A 545 26.85 2.29 -9.06
CA TRP A 545 26.79 2.28 -7.59
C TRP A 545 25.37 2.18 -7.06
N VAL A 546 24.39 2.79 -7.73
CA VAL A 546 22.96 2.63 -7.38
C VAL A 546 22.57 1.15 -7.47
N PHE A 547 22.95 0.46 -8.54
CA PHE A 547 22.65 -0.96 -8.71
C PHE A 547 23.25 -1.84 -7.60
N LEU A 548 24.56 -1.70 -7.34
CA LEU A 548 25.26 -2.47 -6.31
C LEU A 548 24.70 -2.23 -4.90
N THR A 549 24.34 -0.98 -4.62
CA THR A 549 23.78 -0.60 -3.31
C THR A 549 22.37 -1.11 -3.13
N VAL A 550 21.52 -1.09 -4.16
CA VAL A 550 20.19 -1.72 -4.13
C VAL A 550 20.31 -3.24 -3.94
N LEU A 551 21.25 -3.89 -4.63
CA LEU A 551 21.51 -5.32 -4.48
C LEU A 551 21.85 -5.67 -3.02
N PHE A 552 22.73 -4.90 -2.38
CA PHE A 552 23.10 -5.11 -0.98
C PHE A 552 21.95 -4.73 -0.02
N ALA A 553 21.38 -3.54 -0.20
CA ALA A 553 20.37 -2.96 0.69
C ALA A 553 19.11 -3.82 0.81
N TYR A 554 18.72 -4.51 -0.26
CA TYR A 554 17.54 -5.38 -0.26
C TYR A 554 17.90 -6.86 -0.28
N GLY A 555 19.05 -7.25 -0.82
CA GLY A 555 19.53 -8.63 -0.77
C GLY A 555 19.84 -9.11 0.65
N PHE A 556 20.59 -8.32 1.42
CA PHE A 556 20.97 -8.70 2.79
C PHE A 556 19.75 -8.88 3.73
N PRO A 557 18.80 -7.93 3.82
CA PRO A 557 17.58 -8.14 4.61
C PRO A 557 16.78 -9.36 4.15
N THR A 558 16.80 -9.69 2.86
CA THR A 558 16.07 -10.84 2.37
C THR A 558 16.65 -12.16 2.92
N VAL A 559 17.97 -12.28 2.91
CA VAL A 559 18.67 -13.42 3.53
C VAL A 559 18.48 -13.41 5.05
N ALA A 560 18.53 -12.22 5.68
CA ALA A 560 18.33 -12.07 7.12
C ALA A 560 16.92 -12.46 7.58
N MET A 561 15.90 -12.30 6.74
CA MET A 561 14.53 -12.79 7.00
C MET A 561 14.39 -14.29 6.75
N TYR A 562 15.14 -14.84 5.80
CA TYR A 562 15.10 -16.26 5.45
C TYR A 562 15.57 -17.15 6.61
N VAL A 563 16.68 -16.80 7.27
CA VAL A 563 17.27 -17.64 8.33
C VAL A 563 16.29 -17.89 9.50
N PRO A 564 15.67 -16.85 10.13
CA PRO A 564 14.70 -17.06 11.19
C PRO A 564 13.41 -17.75 10.71
N ALA A 565 13.00 -17.52 9.45
CA ALA A 565 11.82 -18.18 8.88
C ALA A 565 12.01 -19.70 8.78
N VAL A 566 13.24 -20.16 8.50
CA VAL A 566 13.59 -21.59 8.48
C VAL A 566 13.78 -22.12 9.90
N SER A 567 14.53 -21.42 10.76
CA SER A 567 14.88 -21.92 12.10
C SER A 567 13.68 -21.94 13.06
N GLY A 568 12.76 -20.98 12.96
CA GLY A 568 11.56 -20.93 13.79
C GLY A 568 10.62 -22.12 13.56
N TYR A 569 10.64 -22.66 12.34
CA TYR A 569 9.93 -23.88 12.00
C TYR A 569 10.58 -25.08 12.73
N ASP A 570 11.90 -25.23 12.68
CA ASP A 570 12.64 -26.34 13.34
C ASP A 570 12.49 -26.38 14.87
N VAL A 571 12.44 -25.22 15.54
CA VAL A 571 12.29 -25.11 17.01
C VAL A 571 10.89 -25.54 17.47
N ALA A 572 9.84 -25.24 16.69
CA ALA A 572 8.48 -25.68 17.00
C ALA A 572 8.33 -27.22 16.99
N PHE A 573 9.27 -27.93 16.36
CA PHE A 573 9.31 -29.40 16.30
C PHE A 573 10.22 -30.06 17.32
N GLY A 574 10.95 -29.31 18.16
CA GLY A 574 12.00 -29.90 19.01
C GLY A 574 13.12 -30.60 18.21
N ARG A 575 13.20 -30.36 16.90
CA ARG A 575 14.22 -30.97 16.00
C ARG A 575 15.57 -30.25 16.06
N GLY A 576 15.66 -29.16 16.83
CA GLY A 576 16.88 -28.36 17.01
C GLY A 576 17.90 -28.95 18.00
N GLY A 577 17.67 -30.16 18.54
CA GLY A 577 18.50 -30.74 19.60
C GLY A 577 19.71 -31.58 19.15
N ASP A 578 19.68 -32.23 17.99
CA ASP A 578 20.61 -33.37 17.74
C ASP A 578 21.56 -33.19 16.54
N ARG A 579 22.08 -31.98 16.34
CA ARG A 579 23.23 -31.78 15.42
C ARG A 579 24.25 -30.84 16.04
N GLU A 580 24.94 -31.34 17.06
CA GLU A 580 26.32 -30.93 17.37
C GLU A 580 27.30 -31.41 16.29
#